data_AF-A0AAV0NCB1-F1
#
_entry.id   AF-A0AAV0NCB1-F1
#
_cell.length_a   1.000
_cell.length_b   1.000
_cell.length_c   1.000
_cell.angle_alpha   90.00
_cell.angle_beta   90.00
_cell.angle_gamma   90.00
#
_symmetry.space_group_name_H-M   'P 1'
#
loop_
_entity.id
_entity.type
_entity.pdbx_description
1 polymer ?
#
loop_
_entity_poly.entity_id
_entity_poly.type
_entity_poly.pdbx_seq_one_letter_code
_entity_poly.pdbx_strand_id
1 'polypeptide(L)'
;MSTASLNGACSLILSSPKTTTTTSSPRRLVVAKLNNTPPPSFSSSSSSNPINTPPRLIRNQPVFAAPAPLLNPSWSEEDMSKDYQEAIKGLEKLLSEKGELKAVAAAKVDQIKAELSTASSGTKPFDAVERIKEGFITFKKEKYETKPALYGELAKGQSPKYMVFACSDSRVCPSHVLDMQPGEAFVVRNVANMVPQFDQVKYAGVGAAVEYAVLHLKVENIVVIGHSACGGIKGLMSFPFDGTTSTDFIEDWVSIGIPAKKKVLSDNGSAAFGDQCTTCEKEAVNVSLANLLTYPFVRDGLSKKTLKLYGGYYDFVNGGFELWSLEYGLSPPISVKDVATILHWKLY
;
A
#
# COMPACT_ATOMS: atom_id res chain seq x y z
N MET A 1 -54.25 13.53 15.86
CA MET A 1 -55.66 13.20 15.56
C MET A 1 -55.77 12.90 14.07
N SER A 2 -56.39 11.77 13.74
CA SER A 2 -56.76 11.22 12.42
C SER A 2 -55.63 10.89 11.43
N THR A 3 -55.25 9.64 11.09
CA THR A 3 -55.88 8.32 10.77
C THR A 3 -56.19 8.08 9.28
N ALA A 4 -55.88 6.84 8.85
CA ALA A 4 -56.17 6.11 7.59
C ALA A 4 -55.21 6.39 6.42
N SER A 5 -54.42 5.46 5.85
CA SER A 5 -54.49 4.01 5.58
C SER A 5 -55.62 3.57 4.65
N LEU A 6 -55.28 3.07 3.44
CA LEU A 6 -55.61 1.72 2.95
C LEU A 6 -55.20 1.51 1.47
N ASN A 7 -54.36 0.49 1.29
CA ASN A 7 -54.42 -0.63 0.33
C ASN A 7 -54.99 -0.44 -1.08
N GLY A 8 -54.23 -0.96 -2.05
CA GLY A 8 -54.71 -1.38 -3.36
C GLY A 8 -53.72 -2.33 -4.06
N ALA A 9 -53.84 -3.62 -3.77
CA ALA A 9 -53.16 -4.70 -4.48
C ALA A 9 -53.82 -4.95 -5.85
N CYS A 10 -53.04 -5.35 -6.85
CA CYS A 10 -53.58 -6.16 -7.95
C CYS A 10 -52.55 -7.21 -8.42
N SER A 11 -53.08 -8.41 -8.58
CA SER A 11 -52.41 -9.70 -8.71
C SER A 11 -51.93 -10.04 -10.12
N LEU A 12 -50.87 -10.86 -10.15
CA LEU A 12 -50.67 -12.10 -10.94
C LEU A 12 -51.19 -12.17 -12.38
N ILE A 13 -50.30 -12.58 -13.30
CA ILE A 13 -50.50 -13.80 -14.13
C ILE A 13 -49.13 -14.40 -14.50
N LEU A 14 -49.05 -15.72 -14.30
CA LEU A 14 -47.98 -16.64 -14.67
C LEU A 14 -47.90 -16.83 -16.19
N SER A 15 -46.70 -17.08 -16.72
CA SER A 15 -46.49 -18.09 -17.77
C SER A 15 -45.01 -18.43 -18.00
N SER A 16 -44.61 -19.60 -17.50
CA SER A 16 -43.61 -20.54 -18.05
C SER A 16 -44.26 -21.93 -17.84
N PRO A 17 -44.07 -22.98 -18.68
CA PRO A 17 -42.76 -23.43 -19.15
C PRO A 17 -42.73 -24.12 -20.54
N LYS A 18 -41.53 -24.48 -21.02
CA LYS A 18 -41.31 -25.78 -21.68
C LYS A 18 -39.84 -26.21 -21.61
N THR A 19 -39.67 -27.36 -20.97
CA THR A 19 -38.49 -28.20 -20.81
C THR A 19 -38.22 -29.01 -22.07
N THR A 20 -36.95 -29.26 -22.37
CA THR A 20 -36.52 -30.45 -23.11
C THR A 20 -35.37 -31.11 -22.36
N THR A 21 -35.61 -32.36 -22.01
CA THR A 21 -34.76 -33.30 -21.28
C THR A 21 -33.73 -33.96 -22.19
N THR A 22 -32.50 -34.13 -21.71
CA THR A 22 -31.61 -35.25 -22.07
C THR A 22 -30.95 -35.79 -20.81
N THR A 23 -31.18 -37.07 -20.59
CA THR A 23 -30.74 -37.93 -19.49
C THR A 23 -29.38 -38.58 -19.76
N SER A 24 -28.50 -38.66 -18.76
CA SER A 24 -27.75 -39.90 -18.45
C SER A 24 -26.96 -39.84 -17.11
N SER A 25 -27.48 -40.62 -16.15
CA SER A 25 -26.82 -41.44 -15.12
C SER A 25 -25.93 -40.84 -13.99
N PRO A 26 -26.18 -41.22 -12.72
CA PRO A 26 -25.45 -40.71 -11.56
C PRO A 26 -24.22 -41.57 -11.20
N ARG A 27 -23.06 -40.92 -10.98
CA ARG A 27 -21.88 -41.57 -10.39
C ARG A 27 -22.02 -41.66 -8.87
N ARG A 28 -21.86 -42.90 -8.40
CA ARG A 28 -21.94 -43.38 -7.02
C ARG A 28 -20.83 -42.74 -6.16
N LEU A 29 -21.22 -42.14 -5.03
CA LEU A 29 -20.32 -41.78 -3.93
C LEU A 29 -19.76 -43.07 -3.32
N VAL A 30 -18.43 -43.26 -3.34
CA VAL A 30 -17.75 -44.31 -2.58
C VAL A 30 -17.12 -43.68 -1.36
N VAL A 31 -17.66 -44.00 -0.20
CA VAL A 31 -17.10 -43.72 1.13
C VAL A 31 -15.94 -44.69 1.34
N ALA A 32 -14.70 -44.19 1.29
CA ALA A 32 -13.52 -44.97 1.67
C ALA A 32 -13.29 -44.86 3.19
N LYS A 33 -13.39 -46.00 3.87
CA LYS A 33 -13.07 -46.16 5.30
C LYS A 33 -11.58 -45.94 5.55
N LEU A 34 -11.28 -45.13 6.56
CA LEU A 34 -9.96 -45.00 7.18
C LEU A 34 -9.55 -46.34 7.83
N ASN A 35 -8.47 -46.95 7.34
CA ASN A 35 -7.75 -48.01 8.05
C ASN A 35 -6.46 -47.42 8.61
N ASN A 36 -6.36 -47.40 9.93
CA ASN A 36 -5.14 -47.12 10.69
C ASN A 36 -4.20 -48.33 10.62
N THR A 37 -3.04 -48.17 10.01
CA THR A 37 -1.87 -49.04 10.20
C THR A 37 -0.60 -48.18 10.17
N PRO A 38 0.27 -48.24 11.20
CA PRO A 38 1.50 -47.46 11.23
C PRO A 38 2.61 -48.13 10.41
N PRO A 39 3.49 -47.37 9.72
CA PRO A 39 4.72 -47.92 9.16
C PRO A 39 5.86 -47.94 10.21
N PRO A 40 6.90 -48.77 10.01
CA PRO A 40 7.81 -49.21 11.06
C PRO A 40 8.92 -48.20 11.37
N SER A 41 9.41 -48.27 12.61
CA SER A 41 10.61 -47.62 13.12
C SER A 41 11.87 -48.17 12.45
N PHE A 42 12.69 -47.31 11.86
CA PHE A 42 14.08 -47.62 11.53
C PHE A 42 15.03 -46.58 12.13
N SER A 43 16.03 -47.12 12.83
CA SER A 43 17.10 -46.46 13.54
C SER A 43 18.12 -45.78 12.61
N SER A 44 18.72 -44.73 13.15
CA SER A 44 19.74 -43.84 12.60
C SER A 44 20.96 -44.51 11.95
N SER A 45 21.45 -43.91 10.86
CA SER A 45 22.89 -43.80 10.63
C SER A 45 23.23 -42.41 10.06
N SER A 46 24.18 -41.78 10.74
CA SER A 46 24.77 -40.48 10.46
C SER A 46 25.71 -40.54 9.26
N SER A 47 25.51 -39.65 8.28
CA SER A 47 26.60 -39.21 7.40
C SER A 47 26.38 -37.75 7.00
N SER A 48 27.40 -36.95 7.27
CA SER A 48 27.50 -35.51 7.11
C SER A 48 27.77 -35.13 5.65
N ASN A 49 26.92 -34.28 5.07
CA ASN A 49 27.27 -33.37 3.98
C ASN A 49 26.31 -32.16 3.99
N PRO A 50 26.79 -30.93 3.71
CA PRO A 50 25.99 -29.72 3.87
C PRO A 50 25.03 -29.57 2.69
N ILE A 51 23.75 -29.82 2.93
CA ILE A 51 22.68 -29.48 1.99
C ILE A 51 22.43 -27.98 2.11
N ASN A 52 22.66 -27.26 1.01
CA ASN A 52 22.13 -25.91 0.76
C ASN A 52 20.60 -25.97 0.83
N THR A 53 20.03 -25.76 2.02
CA THR A 53 18.60 -25.53 2.17
C THR A 53 18.31 -24.06 1.83
N PRO A 54 17.44 -23.76 0.86
CA PRO A 54 16.98 -22.39 0.66
C PRO A 54 16.34 -21.88 1.96
N PRO A 55 16.58 -20.62 2.36
CA PRO A 55 16.11 -20.13 3.65
C PRO A 55 14.58 -20.19 3.70
N ARG A 56 14.04 -20.97 4.66
CA ARG A 56 12.60 -20.97 4.97
C ARG A 56 12.19 -19.55 5.37
N LEU A 57 11.45 -18.88 4.49
CA LEU A 57 10.96 -17.51 4.66
C LEU A 57 9.74 -17.42 5.60
N ILE A 58 9.19 -18.55 6.05
CA ILE A 58 8.25 -18.56 7.19
C ILE A 58 9.07 -18.50 8.48
N ARG A 59 9.47 -17.29 8.86
CA ARG A 59 10.00 -16.98 10.20
C ARG A 59 8.86 -16.47 11.07
N ASN A 60 8.81 -16.86 12.34
CA ASN A 60 7.95 -16.25 13.38
C ASN A 60 8.33 -14.80 13.71
N GLN A 61 9.11 -14.13 12.86
CA GLN A 61 9.47 -12.72 12.96
C GLN A 61 9.35 -12.07 11.58
N PRO A 62 8.98 -10.77 11.51
CA PRO A 62 8.81 -10.09 10.24
C PRO A 62 10.12 -10.13 9.45
N VAL A 63 10.04 -10.51 8.17
CA VAL A 63 11.21 -10.76 7.32
C VAL A 63 12.08 -9.51 7.16
N PHE A 64 11.51 -8.31 7.35
CA PHE A 64 12.21 -7.02 7.22
C PHE A 64 11.63 -5.91 8.14
N ALA A 65 11.32 -6.21 9.40
CA ALA A 65 10.89 -5.14 10.32
C ALA A 65 12.07 -4.24 10.70
N ALA A 66 11.98 -2.95 10.34
CA ALA A 66 12.63 -1.93 11.16
C ALA A 66 12.08 -2.07 12.59
N PRO A 67 12.87 -1.79 13.65
CA PRO A 67 12.34 -1.68 15.00
C PRO A 67 11.09 -0.79 14.94
N ALA A 68 10.01 -1.21 15.60
CA ALA A 68 8.82 -0.34 15.70
C ALA A 68 9.32 1.03 16.17
N PRO A 69 9.06 2.12 15.43
CA PRO A 69 9.42 3.43 15.94
C PRO A 69 8.69 3.54 17.27
N LEU A 70 9.46 3.58 18.35
CA LEU A 70 8.98 4.18 19.58
C LEU A 70 8.60 5.59 19.12
N LEU A 71 7.31 5.86 18.97
CA LEU A 71 6.78 7.19 18.79
C LEU A 71 6.95 7.95 20.12
N ASN A 72 8.15 7.90 20.68
CA ASN A 72 8.63 8.92 21.58
C ASN A 72 9.13 10.01 20.66
N PRO A 73 8.49 11.18 20.65
CA PRO A 73 8.91 12.23 19.76
C PRO A 73 10.39 12.56 20.05
N SER A 74 11.23 12.53 19.02
CA SER A 74 12.66 12.83 19.12
C SER A 74 12.86 14.33 19.22
N TRP A 75 12.61 14.86 20.42
CA TRP A 75 13.11 16.17 20.81
C TRP A 75 14.49 15.94 21.44
N SER A 76 15.48 16.75 21.09
CA SER A 76 16.81 16.73 21.73
C SER A 76 16.65 16.89 23.24
N GLU A 77 17.19 15.95 24.02
CA GLU A 77 17.15 16.01 25.50
C GLU A 77 17.75 17.32 26.04
N GLU A 78 18.70 17.90 25.31
CA GLU A 78 19.40 19.13 25.68
C GLU A 78 18.54 20.40 25.58
N ASP A 79 17.72 20.53 24.53
CA ASP A 79 16.86 21.70 24.32
C ASP A 79 15.66 21.67 25.29
N MET A 80 15.09 20.48 25.50
CA MET A 80 14.03 20.26 26.50
C MET A 80 14.54 20.53 27.93
N SER A 81 15.76 20.11 28.25
CA SER A 81 16.33 20.28 29.59
C SER A 81 16.44 21.76 29.97
N LYS A 82 16.85 22.65 29.05
CA LYS A 82 16.91 24.09 29.31
C LYS A 82 15.54 24.70 29.55
N ASP A 83 14.57 24.43 28.69
CA ASP A 83 13.22 24.97 28.80
C ASP A 83 12.49 24.46 30.06
N TYR A 84 12.69 23.19 30.41
CA TYR A 84 12.18 22.64 31.66
C TYR A 84 12.84 23.26 32.89
N GLN A 85 14.15 23.49 32.87
CA GLN A 85 14.85 24.11 34.00
C GLN A 85 14.42 25.58 34.20
N GLU A 86 14.17 26.32 33.11
CA GLU A 86 13.62 27.68 33.18
C GLU A 86 12.17 27.68 33.68
N ALA A 87 11.33 26.75 33.19
CA ALA A 87 9.96 26.59 33.67
C ALA A 87 9.89 26.20 35.15
N ILE A 88 10.77 25.29 35.61
CA ILE A 88 10.90 24.89 37.01
C ILE A 88 11.31 26.08 37.87
N LYS A 89 12.34 26.85 37.47
CA LYS A 89 12.76 28.06 38.19
C LYS A 89 11.65 29.12 38.26
N GLY A 90 10.90 29.30 37.17
CA GLY A 90 9.75 30.19 37.13
C GLY A 90 8.66 29.76 38.11
N LEU A 91 8.39 28.45 38.19
CA LEU A 91 7.44 27.88 39.14
C LEU A 91 7.92 28.02 40.59
N GLU A 92 9.19 27.73 40.88
CA GLU A 92 9.79 27.87 42.21
C GLU A 92 9.71 29.31 42.72
N LYS A 93 9.94 30.29 41.83
CA LYS A 93 9.80 31.72 42.14
C LYS A 93 8.33 32.09 42.45
N LEU A 94 7.37 31.63 41.64
CA LEU A 94 5.95 31.87 41.89
C LEU A 94 5.47 31.22 43.20
N LEU A 95 6.04 30.09 43.58
CA LEU A 95 5.72 29.37 44.83
C LEU A 95 6.35 30.00 46.08
N SER A 96 7.48 30.72 45.94
CA SER A 96 8.07 31.47 47.03
C SER A 96 7.33 32.80 47.28
N GLU A 97 6.80 33.42 46.23
CA GLU A 97 6.02 34.67 46.29
C GLU A 97 4.58 34.47 46.78
N LYS A 98 3.98 33.29 46.53
CA LYS A 98 2.60 32.95 46.95
C LYS A 98 2.59 31.83 47.98
N GLY A 99 2.93 32.16 49.23
CA GLY A 99 3.05 31.21 50.35
C GLY A 99 1.82 30.31 50.58
N GLU A 100 0.63 30.75 50.21
CA GLU A 100 -0.62 29.97 50.30
C GLU A 100 -0.70 28.80 49.30
N LEU A 101 0.04 28.86 48.19
CA LEU A 101 0.06 27.83 47.15
C LEU A 101 1.15 26.78 47.37
N LYS A 102 2.04 26.99 48.35
CA LYS A 102 3.20 26.12 48.59
C LYS A 102 2.80 24.70 48.97
N ALA A 103 1.75 24.55 49.79
CA ALA A 103 1.23 23.25 50.19
C ALA A 103 0.55 22.51 49.03
N VAL A 104 -0.23 23.23 48.21
CA VAL A 104 -0.94 22.65 47.05
C VAL A 104 0.05 22.23 45.96
N ALA A 105 1.10 23.02 45.74
CA ALA A 105 2.13 22.70 44.76
C ALA A 105 3.03 21.55 45.22
N ALA A 106 3.42 21.51 46.51
CA ALA A 106 4.13 20.37 47.05
C ALA A 106 3.33 19.06 46.88
N ALA A 107 2.03 19.09 47.19
CA ALA A 107 1.14 17.94 46.99
C ALA A 107 1.05 17.51 45.50
N LYS A 108 0.97 18.45 44.56
CA LYS A 108 0.99 18.14 43.12
C LYS A 108 2.34 17.61 42.64
N VAL A 109 3.45 18.13 43.16
CA VAL A 109 4.79 17.64 42.83
C VAL A 109 4.98 16.22 43.35
N ASP A 110 4.51 15.92 44.56
CA ASP A 110 4.57 14.57 45.12
C ASP A 110 3.66 13.61 44.36
N GLN A 111 2.48 14.07 43.91
CA GLN A 111 1.61 13.31 43.01
C GLN A 111 2.30 13.00 41.67
N ILE A 112 2.92 14.00 41.03
CA ILE A 112 3.64 13.82 39.76
C ILE A 112 4.85 12.89 39.95
N LYS A 113 5.58 12.99 41.06
CA LYS A 113 6.68 12.06 41.40
C LYS A 113 6.18 10.64 41.62
N ALA A 114 5.01 10.45 42.25
CA ALA A 114 4.38 9.14 42.41
C ALA A 114 3.91 8.55 41.06
N GLU A 115 3.34 9.38 40.18
CA GLU A 115 2.96 8.99 38.82
C GLU A 115 4.18 8.64 37.95
N LEU A 116 5.28 9.38 38.06
CA LEU A 116 6.54 9.10 37.36
C LEU A 116 7.26 7.84 37.88
N SER A 117 7.23 7.61 39.19
CA SER A 117 7.83 6.40 39.79
C SER A 117 7.02 5.13 39.52
N THR A 118 5.70 5.25 39.35
CA THR A 118 4.85 4.14 38.87
C THR A 118 4.98 3.92 37.36
N ALA A 119 5.25 4.95 36.57
CA ALA A 119 5.56 4.83 35.14
C ALA A 119 6.92 4.14 34.86
N SER A 120 7.84 4.15 35.83
CA SER A 120 9.18 3.59 35.69
C SER A 120 9.30 2.09 36.03
N SER A 121 8.19 1.40 36.33
CA SER A 121 8.17 -0.03 36.67
C SER A 121 7.20 -0.80 35.78
N GLY A 122 7.72 -1.30 34.66
CA GLY A 122 7.03 -2.22 33.74
C GLY A 122 6.42 -1.53 32.53
N THR A 123 7.04 -1.72 31.36
CA THR A 123 6.44 -1.34 30.07
C THR A 123 5.07 -2.00 29.97
N LYS A 124 4.00 -1.20 30.04
CA LYS A 124 2.64 -1.67 29.83
C LYS A 124 2.63 -2.47 28.51
N PRO A 125 2.12 -3.72 28.50
CA PRO A 125 2.02 -4.46 27.25
C PRO A 125 1.21 -3.66 26.23
N PHE A 126 1.62 -3.69 24.97
CA PHE A 126 0.95 -2.96 23.89
C PHE A 126 -0.51 -3.40 23.80
N ASP A 127 -1.43 -2.44 23.99
CA ASP A 127 -2.86 -2.64 23.79
C ASP A 127 -3.27 -2.05 22.45
N ALA A 128 -3.60 -2.93 21.51
CA ALA A 128 -3.99 -2.53 20.16
C ALA A 128 -5.30 -1.75 20.13
N VAL A 129 -6.26 -2.07 21.01
CA VAL A 129 -7.59 -1.44 21.03
C VAL A 129 -7.47 -0.02 21.57
N GLU A 130 -6.75 0.15 22.69
CA GLU A 130 -6.53 1.49 23.24
C GLU A 130 -5.69 2.36 22.29
N ARG A 131 -4.66 1.81 21.61
CA ARG A 131 -3.91 2.56 20.60
C ARG A 131 -4.79 3.09 19.46
N ILE A 132 -5.75 2.31 18.98
CA ILE A 132 -6.67 2.73 17.91
C ILE A 132 -7.62 3.82 18.43
N LYS A 133 -8.18 3.63 19.63
CA LYS A 133 -9.12 4.56 20.26
C LYS A 133 -8.47 5.91 20.54
N GLU A 134 -7.30 5.93 21.18
CA GLU A 134 -6.53 7.14 21.44
C GLU A 134 -6.17 7.85 20.12
N GLY A 135 -5.70 7.09 19.12
CA GLY A 135 -5.38 7.64 17.80
C GLY A 135 -6.58 8.32 17.13
N PHE A 136 -7.78 7.72 17.20
CA PHE A 136 -8.98 8.34 16.66
C PHE A 136 -9.44 9.57 17.45
N ILE A 137 -9.32 9.54 18.79
CA ILE A 137 -9.62 10.71 19.64
C ILE A 137 -8.72 11.88 19.25
N THR A 138 -7.42 11.65 19.07
CA THR A 138 -6.47 12.66 18.60
C THR A 138 -6.85 13.20 17.22
N PHE A 139 -7.10 12.32 16.25
CA PHE A 139 -7.56 12.73 14.91
C PHE A 139 -8.82 13.59 14.98
N LYS A 140 -9.82 13.16 15.76
CA LYS A 140 -11.09 13.86 15.89
C LYS A 140 -10.89 15.27 16.43
N LYS A 141 -10.17 15.40 17.55
CA LYS A 141 -9.94 16.69 18.23
C LYS A 141 -9.04 17.62 17.42
N GLU A 142 -7.94 17.10 16.87
CA GLU A 142 -6.89 17.95 16.30
C GLU A 142 -7.07 18.23 14.81
N LYS A 143 -7.78 17.36 14.08
CA LYS A 143 -7.94 17.48 12.63
C LYS A 143 -9.39 17.66 12.21
N TYR A 144 -10.30 16.80 12.69
CA TYR A 144 -11.70 16.83 12.24
C TYR A 144 -12.43 18.07 12.75
N GLU A 145 -12.43 18.29 14.06
CA GLU A 145 -13.15 19.40 14.71
C GLU A 145 -12.53 20.77 14.42
N THR A 146 -11.23 20.83 14.09
CA THR A 146 -10.53 22.07 13.72
C THR A 146 -10.76 22.49 12.26
N LYS A 147 -11.29 21.61 11.41
CA LYS A 147 -11.55 21.87 9.99
C LYS A 147 -13.01 21.53 9.57
N PRO A 148 -14.04 22.06 10.25
CA PRO A 148 -15.44 21.66 10.01
C PRO A 148 -15.92 21.96 8.58
N ALA A 149 -15.44 23.04 7.96
CA ALA A 149 -15.77 23.36 6.57
C ALA A 149 -15.23 22.30 5.60
N LEU A 150 -13.98 21.87 5.76
CA LEU A 150 -13.37 20.83 4.94
C LEU A 150 -14.13 19.51 5.06
N TYR A 151 -14.30 19.00 6.28
CA TYR A 151 -14.97 17.71 6.48
C TYR A 151 -16.48 17.77 6.18
N GLY A 152 -17.10 18.93 6.31
CA GLY A 152 -18.48 19.17 5.87
C GLY A 152 -18.64 19.03 4.36
N GLU A 153 -17.69 19.50 3.56
CA GLU A 153 -17.69 19.28 2.11
C GLU A 153 -17.32 17.83 1.74
N LEU A 154 -16.30 17.25 2.38
CA LEU A 154 -15.90 15.86 2.13
C LEU A 154 -17.00 14.85 2.46
N ALA A 155 -17.89 15.16 3.41
CA ALA A 155 -19.05 14.33 3.72
C ALA A 155 -20.08 14.26 2.58
N LYS A 156 -20.07 15.22 1.64
CA LYS A 156 -20.98 15.25 0.48
C LYS A 156 -20.45 14.43 -0.69
N GLY A 157 -19.13 14.25 -0.77
CA GLY A 157 -18.48 13.52 -1.85
C GLY A 157 -16.97 13.74 -1.91
N GLN A 158 -16.33 13.17 -2.93
CA GLN A 158 -14.90 13.30 -3.17
C GLN A 158 -14.63 13.61 -4.65
N SER A 159 -13.59 14.40 -4.91
CA SER A 159 -13.11 14.73 -6.25
C SER A 159 -11.57 14.85 -6.28
N PRO A 160 -10.85 13.77 -5.92
CA PRO A 160 -9.39 13.81 -5.85
C PRO A 160 -8.79 14.07 -7.23
N LYS A 161 -7.67 14.80 -7.26
CA LYS A 161 -6.92 15.09 -8.50
C LYS A 161 -5.85 14.03 -8.78
N TYR A 162 -5.49 13.26 -7.77
CA TYR A 162 -4.46 12.24 -7.85
C TYR A 162 -5.05 10.86 -7.57
N MET A 163 -4.62 9.87 -8.35
CA MET A 163 -4.59 8.47 -7.94
C MET A 163 -3.15 8.12 -7.58
N VAL A 164 -2.93 7.49 -6.43
CA VAL A 164 -1.58 7.13 -5.97
C VAL A 164 -1.48 5.63 -5.72
N PHE A 165 -0.54 4.98 -6.39
CA PHE A 165 -0.05 3.66 -6.02
C PHE A 165 1.16 3.79 -5.12
N ALA A 166 1.09 3.25 -3.92
CA ALA A 166 2.20 3.23 -2.96
C ALA A 166 2.32 1.85 -2.30
N CYS A 167 3.48 1.55 -1.72
CA CYS A 167 3.68 0.24 -1.11
C CYS A 167 2.88 0.14 0.20
N SER A 168 2.46 -1.07 0.57
CA SER A 168 1.86 -1.35 1.89
C SER A 168 2.85 -1.21 3.05
N ASP A 169 4.13 -0.99 2.77
CA ASP A 169 5.19 -0.74 3.76
C ASP A 169 4.79 0.37 4.76
N SER A 170 4.93 0.09 6.06
CA SER A 170 4.45 0.97 7.13
C SER A 170 5.18 2.32 7.19
N ARG A 171 6.34 2.44 6.54
CA ARG A 171 7.20 3.64 6.56
C ARG A 171 6.83 4.67 5.49
N VAL A 172 6.03 4.30 4.49
CA VAL A 172 5.86 5.09 3.25
C VAL A 172 4.41 5.48 2.99
N CYS A 173 3.68 5.87 4.05
CA CYS A 173 2.30 6.36 3.90
C CYS A 173 2.29 7.60 2.98
N PRO A 174 1.67 7.56 1.78
CA PRO A 174 1.78 8.65 0.81
C PRO A 174 1.19 9.96 1.33
N SER A 175 0.13 9.89 2.14
CA SER A 175 -0.44 11.08 2.79
C SER A 175 0.54 11.79 3.71
N HIS A 176 1.47 11.06 4.33
CA HIS A 176 2.50 11.64 5.18
C HIS A 176 3.69 12.14 4.36
N VAL A 177 4.20 11.31 3.45
CA VAL A 177 5.39 11.61 2.64
C VAL A 177 5.18 12.83 1.73
N LEU A 178 3.97 13.00 1.19
CA LEU A 178 3.63 14.08 0.25
C LEU A 178 2.69 15.14 0.82
N ASP A 179 2.48 15.14 2.15
CA ASP A 179 1.55 16.04 2.86
C ASP A 179 0.14 16.14 2.24
N MET A 180 -0.36 15.03 1.69
CA MET A 180 -1.67 15.03 1.04
C MET A 180 -2.79 15.11 2.09
N GLN A 181 -3.66 16.08 1.92
CA GLN A 181 -4.83 16.30 2.73
C GLN A 181 -5.96 15.33 2.37
N PRO A 182 -6.92 15.10 3.29
CA PRO A 182 -8.12 14.32 3.00
C PRO A 182 -8.86 14.87 1.77
N GLY A 183 -9.14 13.99 0.81
CA GLY A 183 -9.83 14.33 -0.44
C GLY A 183 -8.91 14.64 -1.63
N GLU A 184 -7.59 14.78 -1.43
CA GLU A 184 -6.67 15.11 -2.54
C GLU A 184 -6.29 13.91 -3.40
N ALA A 185 -6.16 12.72 -2.80
CA ALA A 185 -5.71 11.51 -3.47
C ALA A 185 -6.60 10.30 -3.20
N PHE A 186 -6.89 9.56 -4.27
CA PHE A 186 -7.44 8.20 -4.22
C PHE A 186 -6.29 7.20 -4.19
N VAL A 187 -6.11 6.48 -3.08
CA VAL A 187 -4.87 5.73 -2.83
C VAL A 187 -5.10 4.21 -2.94
N VAL A 188 -4.23 3.55 -3.68
CA VAL A 188 -4.09 2.08 -3.69
C VAL A 188 -2.77 1.71 -3.03
N ARG A 189 -2.82 0.80 -2.05
CA ARG A 189 -1.63 0.28 -1.38
C ARG A 189 -1.55 -1.23 -1.52
N ASN A 190 -0.45 -1.72 -2.07
CA ASN A 190 -0.17 -3.14 -2.23
C ASN A 190 1.33 -3.45 -2.06
N VAL A 191 1.70 -4.73 -2.06
CA VAL A 191 3.11 -5.13 -1.93
C VAL A 191 3.90 -4.62 -3.14
N ALA A 192 4.95 -3.85 -2.89
CA ALA A 192 5.83 -3.26 -3.90
C ALA A 192 5.14 -2.33 -4.91
N ASN A 193 4.01 -1.69 -4.54
CA ASN A 193 3.35 -0.63 -5.32
C ASN A 193 3.14 -1.00 -6.80
N MET A 194 2.92 -2.28 -7.09
CA MET A 194 2.89 -2.80 -8.45
C MET A 194 1.52 -2.56 -9.08
N VAL A 195 1.53 -2.19 -10.36
CA VAL A 195 0.35 -2.20 -11.20
C VAL A 195 0.48 -3.37 -12.18
N PRO A 196 -0.35 -4.42 -12.09
CA PRO A 196 -0.39 -5.48 -13.09
C PRO A 196 -0.98 -4.99 -14.41
N GLN A 197 -0.84 -5.82 -15.45
CA GLN A 197 -1.54 -5.61 -16.72
C GLN A 197 -3.05 -5.77 -16.54
N PHE A 198 -3.82 -5.22 -17.49
CA PHE A 198 -5.26 -5.39 -17.55
C PHE A 198 -5.63 -6.88 -17.63
N ASP A 199 -6.24 -7.39 -16.57
CA ASP A 199 -6.80 -8.75 -16.49
C ASP A 199 -8.02 -8.71 -15.56
N GLN A 200 -9.19 -9.07 -16.11
CA GLN A 200 -10.46 -9.03 -15.38
C GLN A 200 -10.62 -10.16 -14.37
N VAL A 201 -9.84 -11.24 -14.50
CA VAL A 201 -9.93 -12.43 -13.66
C VAL A 201 -8.90 -12.36 -12.53
N LYS A 202 -7.63 -12.13 -12.87
CA LYS A 202 -6.52 -12.17 -11.90
C LYS A 202 -6.39 -10.89 -11.08
N TYR A 203 -6.64 -9.74 -11.69
CA TYR A 203 -6.26 -8.44 -11.12
C TYR A 203 -7.43 -7.47 -10.96
N ALA A 204 -8.65 -8.00 -10.78
CA ALA A 204 -9.87 -7.22 -10.62
C ALA A 204 -9.76 -6.13 -9.54
N GLY A 205 -9.04 -6.39 -8.43
CA GLY A 205 -8.85 -5.39 -7.37
C GLY A 205 -8.12 -4.13 -7.85
N VAL A 206 -7.01 -4.29 -8.57
CA VAL A 206 -6.30 -3.13 -9.13
C VAL A 206 -7.09 -2.54 -10.29
N GLY A 207 -7.63 -3.37 -11.18
CA GLY A 207 -8.39 -2.89 -12.34
C GLY A 207 -9.59 -2.05 -11.96
N ALA A 208 -10.38 -2.49 -10.97
CA ALA A 208 -11.53 -1.74 -10.46
C ALA A 208 -11.11 -0.40 -9.84
N ALA A 209 -9.97 -0.36 -9.13
CA ALA A 209 -9.48 0.89 -8.54
C ALA A 209 -9.05 1.92 -9.61
N VAL A 210 -8.33 1.48 -10.65
CA VAL A 210 -7.95 2.37 -11.77
C VAL A 210 -9.19 2.82 -12.54
N GLU A 211 -10.10 1.90 -12.84
CA GLU A 211 -11.36 2.21 -13.53
C GLU A 211 -12.19 3.24 -12.76
N TYR A 212 -12.37 3.05 -11.46
CA TYR A 212 -13.11 3.97 -10.61
C TYR A 212 -12.46 5.35 -10.55
N ALA A 213 -11.14 5.41 -10.32
CA ALA A 213 -10.41 6.68 -10.26
C ALA A 213 -10.51 7.47 -11.58
N VAL A 214 -10.29 6.81 -12.71
CA VAL A 214 -10.24 7.46 -14.03
C VAL A 214 -11.65 7.78 -14.55
N LEU A 215 -12.56 6.81 -14.54
CA LEU A 215 -13.87 6.96 -15.17
C LEU A 215 -14.92 7.59 -14.27
N HIS A 216 -14.84 7.41 -12.94
CA HIS A 216 -15.85 7.94 -12.02
C HIS A 216 -15.38 9.18 -11.27
N LEU A 217 -14.19 9.13 -10.65
CA LEU A 217 -13.65 10.26 -9.88
C LEU A 217 -12.99 11.33 -10.76
N LYS A 218 -12.66 10.99 -12.01
CA LYS A 218 -12.02 11.88 -12.98
C LYS A 218 -10.69 12.45 -12.47
N VAL A 219 -9.87 11.59 -11.86
CA VAL A 219 -8.50 11.96 -11.48
C VAL A 219 -7.73 12.43 -12.73
N GLU A 220 -6.84 13.40 -12.54
CA GLU A 220 -6.06 13.99 -13.62
C GLU A 220 -4.64 13.40 -13.68
N ASN A 221 -4.20 12.78 -12.58
CA ASN A 221 -2.84 12.29 -12.43
C ASN A 221 -2.87 10.89 -11.79
N ILE A 222 -2.15 9.93 -12.36
CA ILE A 222 -1.80 8.68 -11.67
C ILE A 222 -0.31 8.71 -11.35
N VAL A 223 0.03 8.50 -10.08
CA VAL A 223 1.42 8.46 -9.60
C VAL A 223 1.69 7.07 -9.04
N VAL A 224 2.74 6.40 -9.53
CA VAL A 224 3.23 5.14 -8.98
C VAL A 224 4.53 5.40 -8.22
N ILE A 225 4.52 5.21 -6.91
CA ILE A 225 5.62 5.58 -6.01
C ILE A 225 6.32 4.31 -5.50
N GLY A 226 7.51 4.05 -6.04
CA GLY A 226 8.48 3.11 -5.48
C GLY A 226 9.18 3.70 -4.26
N HIS A 227 9.93 2.87 -3.53
CA HIS A 227 10.66 3.36 -2.36
C HIS A 227 11.91 2.53 -2.06
N SER A 228 12.85 3.15 -1.35
CA SER A 228 14.08 2.50 -0.88
C SER A 228 13.80 1.30 0.02
N ALA A 229 14.64 0.27 -0.05
CA ALA A 229 14.61 -0.89 0.82
C ALA A 229 13.23 -1.58 0.87
N CYS A 230 12.62 -1.76 -0.30
CA CYS A 230 11.35 -2.42 -0.48
C CYS A 230 11.46 -3.94 -0.33
N GLY A 231 10.78 -4.49 0.68
CA GLY A 231 10.78 -5.94 0.92
C GLY A 231 10.23 -6.78 -0.24
N GLY A 232 9.24 -6.26 -0.97
CA GLY A 232 8.68 -6.95 -2.13
C GLY A 232 9.63 -6.99 -3.32
N ILE A 233 10.36 -5.90 -3.59
CA ILE A 233 11.39 -5.88 -4.65
C ILE A 233 12.59 -6.73 -4.27
N LYS A 234 13.01 -6.70 -3.00
CA LYS A 234 14.03 -7.62 -2.51
C LYS A 234 13.62 -9.09 -2.70
N GLY A 235 12.37 -9.43 -2.39
CA GLY A 235 11.79 -10.74 -2.70
C GLY A 235 11.88 -11.09 -4.17
N LEU A 236 11.36 -10.22 -5.06
CA LEU A 236 11.46 -10.36 -6.52
C LEU A 236 12.92 -10.65 -6.96
N MET A 237 13.88 -9.88 -6.47
CA MET A 237 15.29 -10.07 -6.84
C MET A 237 15.87 -11.39 -6.33
N SER A 238 15.44 -11.87 -5.16
CA SER A 238 15.91 -13.13 -4.57
C SER A 238 15.24 -14.40 -5.11
N PHE A 239 13.97 -14.36 -5.51
CA PHE A 239 13.24 -15.58 -5.93
C PHE A 239 13.72 -16.11 -7.29
N PRO A 240 13.84 -17.43 -7.48
CA PRO A 240 14.37 -18.02 -8.72
C PRO A 240 13.39 -17.98 -9.89
N PHE A 241 12.08 -18.07 -9.64
CA PHE A 241 11.02 -18.20 -10.67
C PHE A 241 11.27 -19.35 -11.67
N ASP A 242 11.74 -20.49 -11.17
CA ASP A 242 12.05 -21.70 -11.95
C ASP A 242 10.91 -22.75 -11.94
N GLY A 243 9.74 -22.36 -11.44
CA GLY A 243 8.58 -23.24 -11.24
C GLY A 243 8.47 -23.80 -9.82
N THR A 244 9.50 -23.63 -8.98
CA THR A 244 9.38 -23.89 -7.54
C THR A 244 8.87 -22.64 -6.82
N THR A 245 8.00 -22.84 -5.82
CA THR A 245 7.46 -21.76 -4.98
C THR A 245 7.70 -22.08 -3.51
N SER A 246 8.08 -21.05 -2.76
CA SER A 246 8.30 -21.09 -1.31
C SER A 246 7.26 -20.28 -0.53
N THR A 247 6.37 -19.59 -1.24
CA THR A 247 5.31 -18.72 -0.70
C THR A 247 3.99 -18.98 -1.41
N ASP A 248 2.87 -18.78 -0.72
CA ASP A 248 1.54 -19.04 -1.29
C ASP A 248 1.11 -17.99 -2.33
N PHE A 249 1.47 -16.72 -2.11
CA PHE A 249 1.02 -15.58 -2.93
C PHE A 249 2.13 -14.60 -3.32
N ILE A 250 3.20 -14.53 -2.53
CA ILE A 250 4.18 -13.44 -2.65
C ILE A 250 4.93 -13.53 -3.97
N GLU A 251 5.42 -14.73 -4.32
CA GLU A 251 6.11 -14.98 -5.58
C GLU A 251 5.21 -14.69 -6.79
N ASP A 252 3.96 -15.18 -6.80
CA ASP A 252 3.00 -14.91 -7.88
C ASP A 252 2.71 -13.40 -8.02
N TRP A 253 2.50 -12.69 -6.91
CA TRP A 253 2.26 -11.26 -6.94
C TRP A 253 3.47 -10.47 -7.46
N VAL A 254 4.66 -10.67 -6.88
CA VAL A 254 5.83 -9.89 -7.28
C VAL A 254 6.35 -10.28 -8.67
N SER A 255 5.86 -11.39 -9.24
CA SER A 255 6.15 -11.81 -10.62
C SER A 255 5.75 -10.76 -11.67
N ILE A 256 4.81 -9.86 -11.34
CA ILE A 256 4.47 -8.67 -12.15
C ILE A 256 5.73 -7.87 -12.52
N GLY A 257 6.71 -7.79 -11.60
CA GLY A 257 7.97 -7.08 -11.77
C GLY A 257 9.08 -7.86 -12.49
N ILE A 258 8.84 -9.09 -12.97
CA ILE A 258 9.87 -9.88 -13.68
C ILE A 258 10.53 -9.10 -14.84
N PRO A 259 9.81 -8.30 -15.66
CA PRO A 259 10.45 -7.50 -16.70
C PRO A 259 11.51 -6.52 -16.15
N ALA A 260 11.25 -5.90 -15.00
CA ALA A 260 12.20 -5.01 -14.33
C ALA A 260 13.43 -5.81 -13.83
N LYS A 261 13.20 -6.95 -13.16
CA LYS A 261 14.29 -7.85 -12.73
C LYS A 261 15.19 -8.25 -13.90
N LYS A 262 14.60 -8.69 -15.01
CA LYS A 262 15.34 -9.11 -16.21
C LYS A 262 16.19 -7.97 -16.77
N LYS A 263 15.63 -6.76 -16.87
CA LYS A 263 16.36 -5.56 -17.33
C LYS A 263 17.55 -5.27 -16.42
N VAL A 264 17.33 -5.21 -15.10
CA VAL A 264 18.40 -4.91 -14.13
C VAL A 264 19.51 -5.95 -14.14
N LEU A 265 19.18 -7.25 -14.26
CA LEU A 265 20.19 -8.30 -14.34
C LEU A 265 20.97 -8.27 -15.67
N SER A 266 20.33 -7.83 -16.76
CA SER A 266 21.00 -7.64 -18.05
C SER A 266 21.96 -6.45 -18.02
N ASP A 267 21.51 -5.31 -17.51
CA ASP A 267 22.25 -4.05 -17.56
C ASP A 267 23.32 -3.98 -16.44
N ASN A 268 22.97 -4.47 -15.25
CA ASN A 268 23.74 -4.31 -14.00
C ASN A 268 23.98 -5.65 -13.27
N GLY A 269 24.09 -6.76 -13.99
CA GLY A 269 24.20 -8.11 -13.40
C GLY A 269 25.40 -8.33 -12.47
N SER A 270 26.48 -7.55 -12.64
CA SER A 270 27.68 -7.60 -11.78
C SER A 270 27.64 -6.65 -10.57
N ALA A 271 26.63 -5.79 -10.46
CA ALA A 271 26.49 -4.86 -9.34
C ALA A 271 26.20 -5.60 -8.02
N ALA A 272 26.45 -4.95 -6.88
CA ALA A 272 26.10 -5.52 -5.59
C ALA A 272 24.57 -5.72 -5.49
N PHE A 273 24.13 -6.75 -4.78
CA PHE A 273 22.71 -7.09 -4.67
C PHE A 273 21.84 -5.93 -4.17
N GLY A 274 22.37 -5.10 -3.26
CA GLY A 274 21.71 -3.88 -2.80
C GLY A 274 21.46 -2.88 -3.93
N ASP A 275 22.47 -2.61 -4.76
CA ASP A 275 22.37 -1.70 -5.91
C ASP A 275 21.42 -2.24 -6.98
N GLN A 276 21.40 -3.55 -7.18
CA GLN A 276 20.42 -4.21 -8.04
C GLN A 276 19.00 -4.02 -7.51
N CYS A 277 18.78 -4.12 -6.19
CA CYS A 277 17.48 -3.84 -5.58
C CYS A 277 17.07 -2.38 -5.79
N THR A 278 17.94 -1.42 -5.50
CA THR A 278 17.68 0.02 -5.70
C THR A 278 17.32 0.34 -7.15
N THR A 279 18.04 -0.25 -8.10
CA THR A 279 17.73 -0.08 -9.53
C THR A 279 16.39 -0.72 -9.88
N CYS A 280 16.12 -1.92 -9.36
CA CYS A 280 14.88 -2.65 -9.61
C CYS A 280 13.66 -1.95 -8.98
N GLU A 281 13.81 -1.26 -7.85
CA GLU A 281 12.73 -0.47 -7.23
C GLU A 281 12.23 0.62 -8.19
N LYS A 282 13.15 1.30 -8.89
CA LYS A 282 12.80 2.31 -9.91
C LYS A 282 12.27 1.67 -11.20
N GLU A 283 12.90 0.59 -11.67
CA GLU A 283 12.44 -0.08 -12.89
C GLU A 283 11.09 -0.77 -12.74
N ALA A 284 10.74 -1.25 -11.55
CA ALA A 284 9.41 -1.80 -11.27
C ALA A 284 8.30 -0.74 -11.33
N VAL A 285 8.62 0.52 -10.98
CA VAL A 285 7.74 1.67 -11.23
C VAL A 285 7.53 1.85 -12.73
N ASN A 286 8.59 1.82 -13.55
CA ASN A 286 8.48 1.92 -15.00
C ASN A 286 7.64 0.79 -15.62
N VAL A 287 7.81 -0.45 -15.15
CA VAL A 287 6.96 -1.59 -15.57
C VAL A 287 5.49 -1.34 -15.20
N SER A 288 5.23 -0.79 -14.03
CA SER A 288 3.86 -0.45 -13.59
C SER A 288 3.25 0.67 -14.45
N LEU A 289 4.03 1.69 -14.82
CA LEU A 289 3.59 2.73 -15.76
C LEU A 289 3.28 2.14 -17.14
N ALA A 290 4.11 1.22 -17.64
CA ALA A 290 3.85 0.52 -18.90
C ALA A 290 2.59 -0.35 -18.80
N ASN A 291 2.38 -1.03 -17.68
CA ASN A 291 1.19 -1.84 -17.44
C ASN A 291 -0.09 -0.98 -17.38
N LEU A 292 -0.03 0.24 -16.84
CA LEU A 292 -1.14 1.19 -16.89
C LEU A 292 -1.56 1.51 -18.34
N LEU A 293 -0.65 1.47 -19.31
CA LEU A 293 -0.98 1.63 -20.73
C LEU A 293 -1.78 0.45 -21.29
N THR A 294 -1.89 -0.69 -20.61
CA THR A 294 -2.73 -1.81 -21.06
C THR A 294 -4.22 -1.54 -20.81
N TYR A 295 -4.57 -0.64 -19.88
CA TYR A 295 -5.94 -0.25 -19.56
C TYR A 295 -6.49 0.71 -20.63
N PRO A 296 -7.59 0.35 -21.34
CA PRO A 296 -8.10 1.18 -22.44
C PRO A 296 -8.46 2.62 -22.04
N PHE A 297 -9.11 2.79 -20.89
CA PHE A 297 -9.53 4.10 -20.39
C PHE A 297 -8.36 4.98 -19.90
N VAL A 298 -7.22 4.39 -19.52
CA VAL A 298 -6.00 5.14 -19.23
C VAL A 298 -5.42 5.70 -20.52
N ARG A 299 -5.28 4.87 -21.58
CA ARG A 299 -4.81 5.33 -22.89
C ARG A 299 -5.71 6.41 -23.50
N ASP A 300 -7.03 6.25 -23.35
CA ASP A 300 -8.00 7.24 -23.80
C ASP A 300 -7.81 8.58 -23.07
N GLY A 301 -7.65 8.55 -21.74
CA GLY A 301 -7.37 9.75 -20.94
C GLY A 301 -6.06 10.44 -21.32
N LEU A 302 -4.99 9.67 -21.57
CA LEU A 302 -3.70 10.20 -22.04
C LEU A 302 -3.83 10.84 -23.42
N SER A 303 -4.48 10.16 -24.36
CA SER A 303 -4.69 10.66 -25.73
C SER A 303 -5.50 11.96 -25.75
N LYS A 304 -6.49 12.08 -24.85
CA LYS A 304 -7.31 13.29 -24.66
C LYS A 304 -6.66 14.35 -23.78
N LYS A 305 -5.46 14.09 -23.25
CA LYS A 305 -4.74 14.98 -22.30
C LYS A 305 -5.54 15.31 -21.03
N THR A 306 -6.47 14.44 -20.64
CA THR A 306 -7.22 14.56 -19.38
C THR A 306 -6.56 13.78 -18.24
N LEU A 307 -5.55 12.96 -18.55
CA LEU A 307 -4.84 12.14 -17.59
C LEU A 307 -3.33 12.20 -17.87
N LYS A 308 -2.51 12.21 -16.82
CA LYS A 308 -1.05 12.11 -16.87
C LYS A 308 -0.55 10.98 -15.98
N LEU A 309 0.57 10.37 -16.37
CA LEU A 309 1.21 9.29 -15.61
C LEU A 309 2.58 9.74 -15.09
N TYR A 310 2.85 9.46 -13.82
CA TYR A 310 4.09 9.81 -13.14
C TYR A 310 4.67 8.62 -12.39
N GLY A 311 5.98 8.47 -12.46
CA GLY A 311 6.75 7.58 -11.59
C GLY A 311 7.39 8.40 -10.47
N GLY A 312 7.39 7.87 -9.26
CA GLY A 312 8.08 8.46 -8.12
C GLY A 312 8.95 7.42 -7.41
N TYR A 313 9.99 7.89 -6.72
CA TYR A 313 10.83 7.06 -5.88
C TYR A 313 11.16 7.81 -4.58
N TYR A 314 10.66 7.29 -3.46
CA TYR A 314 10.92 7.83 -2.13
C TYR A 314 12.08 7.08 -1.46
N ASP A 315 13.20 7.75 -1.26
CA ASP A 315 14.32 7.25 -0.49
C ASP A 315 14.21 7.73 0.96
N PHE A 316 13.67 6.90 1.85
CA PHE A 316 13.58 7.23 3.28
C PHE A 316 14.92 7.04 4.02
N VAL A 317 15.92 6.39 3.40
CA VAL A 317 17.24 6.26 4.00
C VAL A 317 17.97 7.60 3.93
N ASN A 318 17.87 8.28 2.78
CA ASN A 318 18.52 9.56 2.55
C ASN A 318 17.57 10.78 2.63
N GLY A 319 16.26 10.55 2.78
CA GLY A 319 15.24 11.60 2.81
C GLY A 319 14.99 12.26 1.44
N GLY A 320 15.28 11.57 0.34
CA GLY A 320 15.13 12.07 -1.02
C GLY A 320 13.83 11.64 -1.68
N PHE A 321 13.34 12.43 -2.64
CA PHE A 321 12.22 12.05 -3.50
C PHE A 321 12.53 12.40 -4.97
N GLU A 322 12.47 11.39 -5.84
CA GLU A 322 12.59 11.56 -7.29
C GLU A 322 11.21 11.46 -7.94
N LEU A 323 10.96 12.27 -8.96
CA LEU A 323 9.72 12.27 -9.73
C LEU A 323 10.03 12.37 -11.23
N TRP A 324 9.39 11.52 -12.03
CA TRP A 324 9.47 11.57 -13.49
C TRP A 324 8.09 11.37 -14.11
N SER A 325 7.95 11.74 -15.38
CA SER A 325 6.70 11.64 -16.13
C SER A 325 6.84 10.70 -17.32
N LEU A 326 5.74 10.06 -17.70
CA LEU A 326 5.64 9.32 -18.95
C LEU A 326 4.99 10.22 -20.01
N GLU A 327 5.75 10.56 -21.03
CA GLU A 327 5.24 11.26 -22.20
C GLU A 327 4.57 10.26 -23.16
N TYR A 328 3.26 10.41 -23.36
CA TYR A 328 2.46 9.58 -24.27
C TYR A 328 1.84 10.44 -25.37
N GLY A 329 2.10 10.08 -26.63
CA GLY A 329 1.51 10.73 -27.79
C GLY A 329 1.47 9.80 -28.97
N LEU A 330 0.34 9.77 -29.68
CA LEU A 330 0.23 9.13 -30.98
C LEU A 330 0.42 10.19 -32.07
N SER A 331 1.42 10.01 -32.90
CA SER A 331 1.58 10.80 -34.12
C SER A 331 0.65 10.25 -35.21
N PRO A 332 -0.02 11.11 -36.00
CA PRO A 332 -0.82 10.65 -37.13
C PRO A 332 0.05 9.83 -38.10
N PRO A 333 -0.47 8.72 -38.68
CA PRO A 333 0.27 7.97 -39.68
C PRO A 333 0.48 8.83 -40.93
N ILE A 334 1.67 8.72 -41.53
CA ILE A 334 1.92 9.30 -42.86
C ILE A 334 1.11 8.48 -43.87
N SER A 335 0.02 9.06 -44.38
CA SER A 335 -0.79 8.45 -45.42
C SER A 335 -0.22 8.84 -46.79
N VAL A 336 0.54 7.95 -47.41
CA VAL A 336 0.97 8.10 -48.81
C VAL A 336 -0.17 7.60 -49.70
N LYS A 337 -1.04 8.53 -50.16
CA LYS A 337 -2.15 8.18 -51.05
C LYS A 337 -1.79 8.21 -52.54
N ASP A 338 -0.62 8.72 -52.92
CA ASP A 338 -0.16 8.75 -54.30
C ASP A 338 1.29 8.30 -54.44
N VAL A 339 1.48 7.05 -54.89
CA VAL A 339 2.80 6.50 -55.31
C VAL A 339 3.15 6.96 -56.75
N ALA A 340 2.21 7.60 -57.45
CA ALA A 340 2.39 8.01 -58.85
C ALA A 340 3.44 9.12 -59.06
N THR A 341 3.84 9.85 -58.01
CA THR A 341 4.79 10.97 -58.15
C THR A 341 6.24 10.58 -57.81
N ILE A 342 6.49 9.41 -57.23
CA ILE A 342 7.83 9.00 -56.77
C ILE A 342 8.66 8.33 -57.89
N LEU A 343 8.04 7.92 -59.01
CA LEU A 343 8.74 7.29 -60.14
C LEU A 343 9.13 8.23 -61.29
N HIS A 344 8.91 9.55 -61.18
CA HIS A 344 9.30 10.51 -62.23
C HIS A 344 10.73 11.06 -62.09
N TRP A 345 11.58 10.48 -61.22
CA TRP A 345 12.93 10.97 -60.93
C TRP A 345 14.09 10.10 -61.44
N LYS A 346 13.89 9.34 -62.52
CA LYS A 346 14.99 8.80 -63.33
C LYS A 346 14.52 8.58 -64.77
N LEU A 347 14.66 9.59 -65.61
CA LEU A 347 14.87 9.49 -67.07
C LEU A 347 14.94 10.93 -67.60
N TYR A 348 16.08 11.59 -67.41
CA TYR A 348 16.65 12.58 -68.33
C TYR A 348 18.17 12.61 -68.12
#